data_AF-A0A3D0PWB2-F1
#
_entry.id   AF-A0A3D0PWB2-F1
#
_cell.length_a   1.000
_cell.length_b   1.000
_cell.length_c   1.000
_cell.angle_alpha   90.00
_cell.angle_beta   90.00
_cell.angle_gamma   90.00
#
_symmetry.space_group_name_H-M   'P 1'
#
loop_
_entity.id
_entity.type
_entity.pdbx_description
1 polymer ?
#
loop_
_entity_poly.entity_id
_entity_poly.type
_entity_poly.pdbx_seq_one_letter_code
_entity_poly.pdbx_strand_id
1 'polypeptide(L)' 'GIIADEAAIGMVNQKTTAVRVIPVEGKGVGEMANFGGLMGYAPIIPVNQTSCEAFVTRGGRIPAPIHSFKN' A
#
# COMPACT_ATOMS: atom_id res chain seq x y z
N GLY A 1 3.30 6.45 0.92
CA GLY A 1 2.13 6.26 1.80
C GLY A 1 1.68 4.82 1.76
N ILE A 2 0.94 4.43 0.73
CA ILE A 2 0.24 3.14 0.58
C ILE A 2 0.96 1.91 1.19
N ILE A 3 2.19 1.61 0.75
CA ILE A 3 2.92 0.43 1.25
C ILE A 3 3.27 0.54 2.73
N ALA A 4 3.65 1.74 3.19
CA ALA A 4 3.99 1.98 4.60
C ALA A 4 2.76 1.84 5.50
N ASP A 5 1.58 2.28 5.03
CA ASP A 5 0.33 2.16 5.78
C ASP A 5 -0.06 0.70 5.97
N GLU A 6 -0.03 -0.10 4.90
CA GLU A 6 -0.36 -1.53 4.98
C GLU A 6 0.66 -2.33 5.82
N ALA A 7 1.94 -1.99 5.71
CA ALA A 7 2.98 -2.58 6.53
C ALA A 7 2.78 -2.25 8.02
N ALA A 8 2.37 -1.01 8.35
CA ALA A 8 2.06 -0.62 9.72
C ALA A 8 0.85 -1.39 10.28
N ILE A 9 -0.20 -1.58 9.49
CA ILE A 9 -1.37 -2.40 9.88
C ILE A 9 -0.94 -3.83 10.19
N GLY A 10 -0.13 -4.45 9.33
CA GLY A 10 0.36 -5.81 9.54
C GLY A 10 1.26 -5.92 10.78
N MET A 11 2.22 -4.99 10.90
CA MET A 11 3.16 -4.91 12.02
C MET A 11 2.45 -4.75 13.37
N VAL A 12 1.49 -3.84 13.49
CA VAL A 12 0.77 -3.57 14.74
C VAL A 12 -0.17 -4.73 15.12
N ASN A 13 -0.81 -5.35 14.13
CA ASN A 13 -1.83 -6.37 14.37
C ASN A 13 -1.31 -7.81 14.32
N GLN A 14 0.00 -8.02 14.18
CA GLN A 14 0.60 -9.36 14.01
C GLN A 14 -0.03 -10.13 12.83
N LYS A 15 -0.31 -9.44 11.73
CA LYS A 15 -0.88 -10.03 10.51
C LYS A 15 0.11 -9.92 9.37
N THR A 16 0.17 -10.97 8.55
CA THR A 16 0.87 -10.91 7.26
C THR A 16 -0.01 -10.12 6.30
N THR A 17 0.46 -8.93 5.92
CA THR A 17 -0.19 -8.07 4.93
C THR A 17 0.69 -7.93 3.70
N ALA A 18 0.09 -7.61 2.55
CA ALA A 18 0.79 -7.43 1.29
C ALA A 18 0.08 -6.38 0.43
N VAL A 19 0.88 -5.56 -0.26
CA VAL A 19 0.38 -4.61 -1.26
C VAL A 19 0.92 -5.00 -2.62
N ARG A 20 0.04 -4.98 -3.63
CA ARG A 20 0.41 -5.04 -5.04
C ARG A 20 -0.10 -3.79 -5.74
N VAL A 21 0.79 -2.83 -6.01
CA VAL A 21 0.47 -1.63 -6.80
C VAL A 21 0.86 -1.91 -8.25
N ILE A 22 -0.04 -1.65 -9.19
CA ILE A 22 0.20 -1.88 -10.62
C ILE A 22 -0.07 -0.57 -11.37
N PRO A 23 0.96 0.11 -11.90
CA PRO A 23 0.76 1.21 -12.84
C PRO A 23 0.27 0.64 -14.18
N VAL A 24 -0.75 1.25 -14.74
CA VAL A 24 -1.36 0.82 -16.01
C VAL A 24 -1.23 1.95 -17.01
N GLU A 25 -0.14 1.90 -17.77
CA GLU A 25 0.20 2.93 -18.76
C GLU A 25 -0.92 3.11 -19.80
N GLY A 26 -1.19 4.36 -20.18
CA GLY A 26 -2.18 4.71 -21.19
C GLY A 26 -3.65 4.55 -20.76
N LYS A 27 -3.93 4.32 -19.47
CA LYS A 27 -5.29 4.26 -18.91
C LYS A 27 -5.46 5.17 -17.71
N GLY A 28 -6.67 5.68 -17.51
CA GLY A 28 -7.07 6.57 -16.43
C GLY A 28 -8.01 5.93 -15.40
N VAL A 29 -8.40 6.74 -14.41
CA VAL A 29 -9.33 6.34 -13.35
C VAL A 29 -10.68 5.90 -13.93
N GLY A 30 -11.21 4.79 -13.43
CA GLY A 30 -12.47 4.19 -13.88
C GLY A 30 -12.32 3.24 -15.07
N GLU A 31 -11.20 3.25 -15.78
CA GLU A 31 -10.93 2.27 -16.83
C GLU A 31 -10.54 0.90 -16.25
N MET A 32 -10.68 -0.15 -17.06
CA MET A 32 -10.39 -1.52 -16.64
C MET A 32 -8.98 -1.94 -17.05
N ALA A 33 -8.18 -2.39 -16.08
CA ALA A 33 -6.91 -3.07 -16.29
C ALA A 33 -7.16 -4.58 -16.45
N ASN A 34 -6.76 -5.15 -17.58
CA ASN A 34 -6.88 -6.59 -17.85
C ASN A 34 -5.47 -7.18 -17.94
N PHE A 35 -5.15 -8.09 -17.03
CA PHE A 35 -3.83 -8.71 -16.92
C PHE A 35 -3.80 -10.11 -17.56
N GLY A 36 -4.95 -10.57 -18.11
CA GLY A 36 -5.11 -11.86 -18.78
C GLY A 36 -5.21 -13.06 -17.83
N GLY A 37 -5.76 -14.16 -18.35
CA GLY A 37 -5.73 -15.50 -17.75
C GLY A 37 -6.00 -15.54 -16.24
N LEU A 38 -5.04 -16.12 -15.50
CA LEU A 38 -5.06 -16.33 -14.05
C LEU A 38 -4.91 -15.03 -13.22
N MET A 39 -4.39 -13.95 -13.84
CA MET A 39 -4.07 -12.69 -13.14
C MET A 39 -5.28 -11.74 -13.04
N GLY A 40 -6.37 -12.06 -13.74
CA GLY A 40 -7.65 -11.37 -13.63
C GLY A 40 -7.68 -9.94 -14.19
N TYR A 41 -8.66 -9.17 -13.74
CA TYR A 41 -8.89 -7.79 -14.13
C TYR A 41 -9.30 -6.95 -12.92
N ALA A 42 -9.01 -5.66 -12.95
CA ALA A 42 -9.40 -4.72 -11.90
C ALA A 42 -9.68 -3.32 -12.46
N PRO A 43 -10.67 -2.58 -11.92
CA PRO A 43 -10.86 -1.17 -12.25
C PRO A 43 -9.72 -0.33 -11.66
N ILE A 44 -9.30 0.71 -12.39
CA ILE A 44 -8.30 1.67 -11.92
C ILE A 44 -8.98 2.63 -10.93
N ILE A 45 -8.50 2.61 -9.69
CA ILE A 45 -9.01 3.45 -8.60
C ILE A 45 -8.25 4.78 -8.50
N PRO A 46 -8.91 5.87 -8.07
CA PRO A 46 -8.21 7.12 -7.81
C PRO A 46 -7.25 6.97 -6.64
N VAL A 47 -6.11 7.66 -6.73
CA VAL A 47 -5.13 7.77 -5.65
C VAL A 47 -5.13 9.19 -5.08
N ASN A 48 -4.87 9.32 -3.78
CA ASN A 48 -4.71 10.62 -3.14
C ASN A 48 -3.50 11.36 -3.74
N GLN A 49 -3.70 12.63 -4.14
CA GLN A 49 -2.70 13.48 -4.78
C GLN A 49 -1.85 14.28 -3.79
N THR A 50 -2.14 14.22 -2.48
CA THR A 50 -1.32 14.90 -1.47
C THR A 50 0.03 14.22 -1.34
N SER A 51 1.11 15.00 -1.38
CA SER A 51 2.47 14.47 -1.28
C SER A 51 2.75 13.88 0.11
N CYS A 52 3.39 12.71 0.11
CA CYS A 52 3.98 12.08 1.30
C CYS A 52 5.52 12.07 1.24
N GLU A 53 6.11 12.91 0.40
CA GLU A 53 7.55 12.95 0.12
C GLU A 53 8.37 13.14 1.39
N ALA A 54 8.04 14.14 2.22
CA ALA A 54 8.76 14.42 3.47
C ALA A 54 8.79 13.22 4.44
N PHE A 55 7.74 12.39 4.44
CA PHE A 55 7.68 11.19 5.27
C PHE A 55 8.54 10.06 4.68
N VAL A 56 8.47 9.85 3.35
CA VAL A 56 9.23 8.81 2.67
C VAL A 56 10.73 9.11 2.67
N THR A 57 11.13 10.36 2.46
CA THR A 57 12.54 10.77 2.40
C THR A 57 13.19 10.85 3.78
N ARG A 58 12.41 10.87 4.88
CA ARG A 58 12.95 10.79 6.25
C ARG A 58 13.84 9.56 6.46
N GLY A 59 13.51 8.44 5.81
CA GLY A 59 14.26 7.18 5.94
C GLY A 59 14.36 6.68 7.38
N GLY A 60 15.37 5.86 7.65
CA GLY A 60 15.60 5.26 8.98
C GLY A 60 14.83 3.97 9.22
N ARG A 61 14.59 3.66 10.50
CA ARG A 61 13.96 2.40 10.94
C ARG A 61 12.74 2.69 11.81
N ILE A 62 11.59 2.12 11.42
CA ILE A 62 10.41 2.08 12.29
C ILE A 62 10.64 0.97 13.33
N PRO A 63 10.68 1.28 14.64
CA PRO A 63 10.91 0.28 15.67
C PRO A 63 9.72 -0.68 15.78
N ALA A 64 9.97 -1.85 16.38
CA ALA A 64 8.93 -2.82 16.66
C ALA A 64 7.85 -2.21 17.58
N PRO A 65 6.58 -2.65 17.45
CA PRO A 65 5.50 -2.13 18.29
C PRO A 65 5.72 -2.58 19.74
N ILE A 66 5.34 -1.75 20.70
CA ILE A 66 5.46 -2.07 22.13
C ILE A 66 4.42 -3.13 22.47
N HIS A 67 4.87 -4.30 22.90
CA HIS A 67 4.01 -5.42 23.27
C HIS A 67 3.50 -5.31 24.73
N SER A 68 3.98 -4.33 25.50
CA SER A 68 3.79 -4.22 26.96
C SER A 68 2.50 -3.53 27.43
N PHE A 69 1.67 -2.99 26.52
CA PHE A 69 0.34 -2.43 26.86
C PHE A 69 -0.81 -3.37 26.46
N LYS A 70 -0.56 -4.68 26.51
CA LYS A 70 -1.63 -5.69 26.53
C LYS A 70 -1.68 -6.21 27.97
N ASN A 71 -2.53 -5.61 28.79
CA ASN A 71 -2.89 -6.11 30.12
C ASN A 71 -4.11 -7.03 29.96
#